data_AF-L1QH57-F1
#
_entry.id   AF-L1QH57-F1
#
_cell.length_a   1.000
_cell.length_b   1.000
_cell.length_c   1.000
_cell.angle_alpha   90.00
_cell.angle_beta   90.00
_cell.angle_gamma   90.00
#
_symmetry.space_group_name_H-M   'P 1'
#
loop_
_entity.id
_entity.type
_entity.pdbx_description
1 polymer ?
#
loop_
_entity_poly.entity_id
_entity_poly.type
_entity_poly.pdbx_seq_one_letter_code
_entity_poly.pdbx_strand_id
1 'polypeptide(L)'
;MIAEKLSMTRGGISKIANRLIEKKLITTYKDDSNQKKIFYKLTSLGEKINIIHNELHKENHNFLLKIASNYTPQEQDIIIKFIKELKNNNEQS
;
A
#
# COMPACT_ATOMS: atom_id res chain seq x y z
N MET A 1 1.17 -6.21 13.77
CA MET A 1 2.49 -5.98 13.14
C MET A 1 2.31 -5.44 11.71
N ILE A 2 3.30 -4.73 11.12
CA ILE A 2 3.25 -4.27 9.70
C ILE A 2 2.90 -5.43 8.74
N ALA A 3 3.31 -6.66 9.09
CA ALA A 3 3.00 -7.88 8.35
C ALA A 3 1.52 -8.22 8.23
N GLU A 4 0.76 -8.00 9.29
CA GLU A 4 -0.68 -8.29 9.31
C GLU A 4 -1.46 -7.23 8.54
N LYS A 5 -0.96 -5.98 8.49
CA LYS A 5 -1.58 -4.89 7.72
C LYS A 5 -1.30 -4.95 6.22
N LEU A 6 -0.19 -5.59 5.82
CA LEU A 6 0.23 -5.68 4.42
C LEU A 6 -0.06 -7.06 3.80
N SER A 7 -0.60 -8.03 4.55
CA SER A 7 -0.79 -9.43 4.11
C SER A 7 0.48 -10.04 3.51
N MET A 8 1.67 -9.70 4.06
CA MET A 8 2.97 -10.13 3.54
C MET A 8 3.72 -11.01 4.55
N THR A 9 4.56 -11.92 4.04
CA THR A 9 5.45 -12.72 4.89
C THR A 9 6.49 -11.83 5.58
N ARG A 10 6.97 -12.26 6.75
CA ARG A 10 8.04 -11.57 7.48
C ARG A 10 9.29 -11.34 6.62
N GLY A 11 9.66 -12.31 5.79
CA GLY A 11 10.80 -12.19 4.86
C GLY A 11 10.57 -11.17 3.74
N GLY A 12 9.35 -11.12 3.17
CA GLY A 12 8.99 -10.13 2.15
C GLY A 12 9.06 -8.69 2.69
N ILE A 13 8.63 -8.49 3.92
CA ILE A 13 8.67 -7.17 4.59
C ILE A 13 10.10 -6.76 4.86
N SER A 14 10.95 -7.66 5.38
CA SER A 14 12.38 -7.34 5.58
C SER A 14 13.06 -6.95 4.26
N LYS A 15 12.74 -7.63 3.15
CA LYS A 15 13.29 -7.29 1.83
C LYS A 15 12.86 -5.89 1.36
N ILE A 16 11.58 -5.54 1.55
CA ILE A 16 11.07 -4.21 1.20
C ILE A 16 11.66 -3.15 2.13
N ALA A 17 11.69 -3.40 3.43
CA ALA A 17 12.24 -2.48 4.41
C ALA A 17 13.72 -2.19 4.12
N ASN A 18 14.53 -3.21 3.83
CA ASN A 18 15.93 -3.03 3.45
C ASN A 18 16.07 -2.15 2.21
N ARG A 19 15.27 -2.38 1.16
CA ARG A 19 15.27 -1.53 -0.04
C ARG A 19 14.90 -0.07 0.26
N LEU A 20 13.95 0.16 1.16
CA LEU A 20 13.54 1.51 1.57
C LEU A 20 14.61 2.19 2.43
N ILE A 21 15.35 1.44 3.24
CA ILE A 21 16.52 1.92 4.02
C ILE A 21 17.67 2.28 3.08
N GLU A 22 18.00 1.42 2.10
CA GLU A 22 19.02 1.69 1.07
C GLU A 22 18.72 2.97 0.29
N LYS A 23 17.44 3.23 0.01
CA LYS A 23 16.96 4.48 -0.61
C LYS A 23 16.85 5.66 0.36
N LYS A 24 17.20 5.49 1.63
CA LYS A 24 17.10 6.50 2.71
C LYS A 24 15.68 7.05 2.91
N LEU A 25 14.65 6.27 2.58
CA LEU A 25 13.24 6.66 2.72
C LEU A 25 12.70 6.32 4.12
N ILE A 26 13.22 5.26 4.75
CA ILE A 26 12.91 4.90 6.12
C ILE A 26 14.19 4.69 6.93
N THR A 27 14.09 4.81 8.24
CA THR A 27 15.14 4.44 9.20
C THR A 27 14.56 3.56 10.30
N THR A 28 15.42 2.81 10.97
CA THR A 28 15.05 2.02 12.14
C THR A 28 15.36 2.74 13.44
N TYR A 29 14.64 2.39 14.50
CA TYR A 29 14.98 2.74 15.88
C TYR A 29 14.58 1.60 16.82
N LYS A 30 15.23 1.54 17.98
CA LYS A 30 14.88 0.64 19.08
C LYS A 30 14.26 1.49 20.18
N ASP A 31 13.22 0.97 20.81
CA ASP A 31 12.64 1.57 22.01
C ASP A 31 13.49 1.13 23.22
N ASP A 32 13.89 2.08 24.06
CA ASP A 32 14.75 1.85 25.24
C ASP A 32 14.11 0.87 26.23
N SER A 33 12.78 0.75 26.23
CA SER A 33 12.02 -0.15 27.10
C SER A 33 11.96 -1.60 26.62
N ASN A 34 12.26 -1.89 25.34
CA ASN A 34 12.10 -3.23 24.78
C ASN A 34 13.04 -3.48 23.58
N GLN A 35 14.28 -3.83 23.89
CA GLN A 35 15.36 -4.04 22.92
C GLN A 35 15.10 -5.16 21.87
N LYS A 36 14.04 -5.97 22.03
CA LYS A 36 13.69 -7.06 21.11
C LYS A 36 12.95 -6.60 19.85
N LYS A 37 12.38 -5.38 19.81
CA LYS A 37 11.57 -4.90 18.68
C LYS A 37 12.29 -3.79 17.90
N ILE A 38 12.36 -3.97 16.58
CA ILE A 38 12.83 -2.95 15.64
C ILE A 38 11.61 -2.21 15.12
N PHE A 39 11.60 -0.89 15.28
CA PHE A 39 10.59 0.00 14.73
C PHE A 39 11.14 0.73 13.50
N TYR A 40 10.23 1.15 12.62
CA TYR A 40 10.55 1.89 11.40
C TYR A 40 9.86 3.24 11.44
N LYS A 41 10.55 4.27 10.97
CA LYS A 41 9.98 5.61 10.77
C LYS A 41 10.43 6.18 9.42
N LEU A 42 9.63 7.07 8.85
CA LEU A 42 10.02 7.81 7.65
C LEU A 42 11.21 8.74 7.98
N THR A 43 12.07 8.95 7.00
CA THR A 43 13.00 10.08 7.01
C THR A 43 12.31 11.32 6.43
N SER A 44 12.92 12.49 6.53
CA SER A 44 12.39 13.70 5.88
C SER A 44 12.25 13.54 4.34
N LEU A 45 13.11 12.73 3.72
CA LEU A 45 12.96 12.37 2.30
C LEU A 45 11.77 11.43 2.09
N GLY A 46 11.63 10.42 2.96
CA GLY A 46 10.49 9.51 2.95
C GLY A 46 9.15 10.23 3.12
N GLU A 47 9.07 11.23 3.98
CA GLU A 47 7.86 12.04 4.18
C GLU A 47 7.47 12.81 2.92
N LYS A 48 8.42 13.48 2.25
CA LYS A 48 8.16 14.18 1.00
C LYS A 48 7.60 13.24 -0.08
N ILE A 49 8.20 12.07 -0.23
CA ILE A 49 7.75 11.06 -1.20
C ILE A 49 6.39 10.49 -0.81
N ASN A 50 6.14 10.26 0.49
CA ASN A 50 4.85 9.79 0.99
C ASN A 50 3.73 10.80 0.70
N ILE A 51 4.00 12.10 0.82
CA ILE A 51 3.04 13.16 0.48
C ILE A 51 2.68 13.08 -1.01
N ILE A 52 3.67 13.10 -1.90
CA ILE A 52 3.46 13.03 -3.36
C ILE A 52 2.70 11.75 -3.74
N HIS A 53 3.08 10.62 -3.15
CA HIS A 53 2.40 9.34 -3.38
C HIS A 53 0.92 9.39 -2.96
N ASN A 54 0.61 10.01 -1.84
CA ASN A 54 -0.78 10.15 -1.37
C ASN A 54 -1.59 11.13 -2.22
N GLU A 55 -0.97 12.20 -2.72
CA GLU A 55 -1.59 13.11 -3.69
C GLU A 55 -1.94 12.36 -4.98
N LEU A 56 -1.00 11.59 -5.54
CA LEU A 56 -1.24 10.77 -6.73
C LEU A 56 -2.35 9.73 -6.51
N HIS A 57 -2.40 9.08 -5.34
CA HIS A 57 -3.51 8.17 -5.01
C HIS A 57 -4.85 8.88 -4.98
N LYS A 58 -4.91 10.10 -4.43
CA LYS A 58 -6.12 10.91 -4.40
C LYS A 58 -6.56 11.32 -5.81
N GLU A 59 -5.63 11.72 -6.66
CA GLU A 59 -5.90 12.06 -8.06
C GLU A 59 -6.44 10.84 -8.83
N ASN A 60 -5.78 9.69 -8.70
CA ASN A 60 -6.23 8.44 -9.31
C ASN A 60 -7.61 8.02 -8.82
N HIS A 61 -7.88 8.15 -7.51
CA HIS A 61 -9.19 7.84 -6.94
C HIS A 61 -10.28 8.75 -7.52
N ASN A 62 -10.05 10.06 -7.57
CA ASN A 62 -10.99 11.00 -8.17
C ASN A 62 -11.22 10.74 -9.66
N PHE A 63 -10.18 10.36 -10.39
CA PHE A 63 -10.28 9.98 -11.80
C PHE A 63 -11.15 8.73 -11.97
N LEU A 64 -10.94 7.70 -11.15
CA LEU A 64 -11.76 6.49 -11.17
C LEU A 64 -13.22 6.79 -10.81
N LEU A 65 -13.48 7.65 -9.82
CA LEU A 65 -14.83 8.09 -9.48
C LEU A 65 -15.50 8.82 -10.65
N LYS A 66 -14.77 9.68 -11.36
CA LYS A 66 -15.28 10.37 -12.55
C LYS A 66 -15.58 9.42 -13.71
N ILE A 67 -14.79 8.36 -13.87
CA ILE A 67 -15.11 7.31 -14.85
C ILE A 67 -16.35 6.56 -14.41
N ALA A 68 -16.40 6.12 -13.15
CA ALA A 68 -17.52 5.35 -12.61
C ALA A 68 -18.84 6.12 -12.68
N SER A 69 -18.83 7.45 -12.48
CA SER A 69 -20.03 8.29 -12.57
C SER A 69 -20.67 8.33 -13.96
N ASN A 70 -19.97 7.89 -15.02
CA ASN A 70 -20.54 7.80 -16.36
C ASN A 70 -21.41 6.56 -16.56
N TYR A 71 -21.43 5.64 -15.60
CA TYR A 71 -22.19 4.40 -15.64
C TYR A 71 -23.37 4.46 -14.67
N THR A 72 -24.48 3.84 -15.05
CA THR A 72 -25.64 3.63 -14.18
C THR A 72 -25.27 2.71 -13.00
N PRO A 73 -26.02 2.75 -11.89
CA PRO A 73 -25.77 1.84 -10.76
C PRO A 73 -25.75 0.36 -11.16
N GLN A 74 -26.61 -0.05 -12.10
CA GLN A 74 -26.66 -1.42 -12.61
C GLN A 74 -25.40 -1.80 -13.39
N GLU A 75 -24.88 -0.90 -14.23
CA GLU A 75 -23.62 -1.12 -14.95
C GLU A 75 -22.42 -1.16 -13.99
N GLN A 76 -22.41 -0.31 -12.97
CA GLN A 76 -21.38 -0.34 -11.92
C GLN A 76 -21.38 -1.68 -11.18
N ASP A 77 -22.54 -2.22 -10.82
CA ASP A 77 -22.64 -3.55 -10.18
C ASP A 77 -22.07 -4.66 -11.06
N ILE A 78 -22.34 -4.62 -12.38
CA ILE A 78 -21.80 -5.57 -13.35
C ILE A 78 -20.27 -5.45 -13.42
N ILE A 79 -19.74 -4.23 -13.52
CA ILE A 79 -18.29 -3.97 -13.55
C ILE A 79 -17.62 -4.48 -12.26
N ILE A 80 -18.21 -4.19 -11.10
CA ILE A 80 -17.70 -4.66 -9.79
C ILE A 80 -17.67 -6.19 -9.74
N LYS A 81 -18.75 -6.85 -10.19
CA LYS A 81 -18.82 -8.32 -10.25
C LYS A 81 -17.71 -8.88 -11.14
N PHE A 82 -17.55 -8.34 -12.35
CA PHE A 82 -16.50 -8.75 -13.29
C PHE A 82 -15.09 -8.61 -12.69
N ILE A 83 -14.78 -7.47 -12.04
CA ILE A 83 -13.47 -7.26 -11.40
C ILE A 83 -13.23 -8.27 -10.26
N LYS A 84 -14.25 -8.59 -9.46
CA LYS A 84 -14.15 -9.60 -8.39
C LYS A 84 -13.85 -10.99 -8.95
N GLU A 85 -14.55 -11.39 -10.02
CA GLU A 85 -14.33 -12.68 -10.68
C GLU A 85 -12.92 -12.78 -11.27
N LEU A 86 -12.44 -11.71 -11.94
CA LEU A 86 -11.06 -11.64 -12.43
C LEU A 86 -10.02 -11.81 -11.32
N LYS A 87 -10.22 -11.13 -10.17
CA LYS A 87 -9.29 -11.24 -9.04
C LYS A 87 -9.21 -12.67 -8.51
N ASN A 88 -10.35 -13.33 -8.36
CA ASN A 88 -10.42 -14.70 -7.83
C ASN A 88 -9.74 -15.71 -8.76
N ASN A 89 -9.79 -15.51 -10.08
CA ASN A 89 -9.11 -16.37 -11.04
C ASN A 89 -7.57 -16.23 -10.98
N ASN A 90 -7.05 -15.04 -10.68
CA ASN A 90 -5.62 -14.78 -10.58
C ASN A 90 -4.98 -15.30 -9.27
N GLU A 91 -5.77 -15.74 -8.29
CA GLU A 91 -5.29 -16.37 -7.04
C GLU A 91 -5.23 -17.91 -7.16
N GLN A 92 -5.66 -18.49 -8.28
CA GLN A 92 -5.63 -19.94 -8.56
C GLN A 92 -4.56 -20.36 -9.59
N SER A 93 -3.71 -19.44 -10.05
CA SER A 93 -2.55 -19.70 -10.93
C SER A 93 -1.25 -19.32 -10.23
#